data_AF-A0A962Y2X3-F1
#
_entry.id   AF-A0A962Y2X3-F1
#
_cell.length_a   1.000
_cell.length_b   1.000
_cell.length_c   1.000
_cell.angle_alpha   90.00
_cell.angle_beta   90.00
_cell.angle_gamma   90.00
#
_symmetry.space_group_name_H-M   'P 1'
#
loop_
_entity.id
_entity.type
_entity.pdbx_description
1 polymer ?
#
loop_
_entity_poly.entity_id
_entity_poly.type
_entity_poly.pdbx_seq_one_letter_code
_entity_poly.pdbx_strand_id
1 'polypeptide(L)'
;MLPTLRKPLMLFLLVLSGQMLTLVFAGGLATLTAVHLALLTSVAALVAWTWDFAVQRPVRQGLGRLERRMRRLSTRGSEPAGQNERPARDGDTSSLDKLLITRQKRIAAYTRRLRRELERLKAIYRQSHDAVLIFEPQDGRLVDCNPRAEQFLRMDRSQLLGINLITLHDEDEAYLRGLIDDVMDQP
;
A
#
# COMPACT_ATOMS: atom_id res chain seq x y z
N MET A 1 -25.13 13.50 18.84
CA MET A 1 -24.51 12.29 19.42
C MET A 1 -24.97 10.95 18.82
N LEU A 2 -25.87 10.92 17.81
CA LEU A 2 -26.34 9.67 17.19
C LEU A 2 -25.58 9.09 15.96
N PRO A 3 -24.63 9.77 15.27
CA PRO A 3 -24.01 9.16 14.07
C PRO A 3 -22.82 8.24 14.37
N THR A 4 -22.23 8.28 15.57
CA THR A 4 -21.02 7.50 15.90
C THR A 4 -21.29 6.04 16.28
N LEU A 5 -22.54 5.67 16.54
CA LEU A 5 -22.93 4.29 16.86
C LEU A 5 -23.25 3.42 15.62
N ARG A 6 -23.40 4.03 14.44
CA ARG A 6 -23.84 3.31 13.23
C ARG A 6 -22.82 2.31 12.71
N LYS A 7 -21.53 2.63 12.79
CA LYS A 7 -20.44 1.78 12.26
C LYS A 7 -20.26 0.45 13.01
N PRO A 8 -20.21 0.40 14.35
CA PRO A 8 -20.10 -0.89 15.06
C PRO A 8 -21.37 -1.74 14.90
N LEU A 9 -22.55 -1.10 14.86
CA LEU A 9 -23.82 -1.80 14.73
C LEU A 9 -23.96 -2.50 13.37
N MET A 10 -23.44 -1.89 12.29
CA MET A 10 -23.49 -2.47 10.95
C MET A 10 -22.57 -3.70 10.82
N LEU A 11 -21.40 -3.69 11.48
CA LEU A 11 -20.50 -4.85 11.52
C LEU A 11 -21.10 -5.99 12.33
N PHE A 12 -21.76 -5.69 13.44
CA PHE A 12 -22.49 -6.68 14.22
C PHE A 12 -23.62 -7.33 13.41
N LEU A 13 -24.41 -6.52 12.68
CA LEU A 13 -25.49 -7.00 11.82
C LEU A 13 -24.96 -7.86 10.66
N LEU A 14 -23.81 -7.49 10.08
CA LEU A 14 -23.13 -8.27 9.04
C LEU A 14 -22.69 -9.65 9.57
N VAL A 15 -22.01 -9.68 10.72
CA VAL A 15 -21.55 -10.93 11.34
C VAL A 15 -22.72 -11.82 11.75
N LEU A 16 -23.78 -11.24 12.33
CA LEU A 16 -25.00 -11.96 12.69
C LEU A 16 -25.68 -12.57 11.46
N SER A 17 -25.75 -11.83 10.36
CA SER A 17 -26.33 -12.32 9.09
C SER A 17 -25.51 -13.46 8.48
N GLY A 18 -24.17 -13.38 8.57
CA GLY A 18 -23.27 -14.43 8.11
C GLY A 18 -23.43 -15.71 8.92
N GLN A 19 -23.55 -15.61 10.25
CA GLN A 19 -23.74 -16.78 11.10
C GLN A 19 -25.11 -17.44 10.93
N MET A 20 -26.18 -16.64 10.77
CA MET A 20 -27.50 -17.14 10.41
C MET A 20 -27.47 -17.91 9.07
N LEU A 21 -26.76 -17.37 8.07
CA LEU A 21 -26.61 -18.02 6.76
C LEU A 21 -25.86 -19.36 6.87
N THR A 22 -24.78 -19.43 7.66
CA THR A 22 -24.03 -20.69 7.86
C THR A 22 -24.85 -21.75 8.58
N LEU A 23 -25.72 -21.37 9.51
CA LEU A 23 -26.53 -22.31 10.28
C LEU A 23 -27.67 -22.88 9.43
N VAL A 24 -28.30 -22.05 8.60
CA VAL A 24 -29.30 -22.47 7.62
C VAL A 24 -28.70 -23.42 6.57
N PHE A 25 -27.47 -23.16 6.13
CA PHE A 25 -26.78 -23.98 5.13
C PHE A 25 -26.27 -25.32 5.70
N ALA A 26 -25.88 -25.37 6.98
CA ALA A 26 -25.29 -26.56 7.61
C ALA A 26 -26.30 -27.57 8.18
N GLY A 27 -27.51 -27.12 8.58
CA GLY A 27 -28.43 -28.00 9.35
C GLY A 27 -29.91 -27.94 8.96
N GLY A 28 -30.31 -27.07 8.03
CA GLY A 28 -31.72 -26.85 7.68
C GLY A 28 -32.58 -26.30 8.86
N LEU A 29 -33.77 -25.79 8.55
CA LEU A 29 -34.67 -25.11 9.51
C LEU A 29 -35.13 -26.01 10.70
N ALA A 30 -34.90 -27.33 10.65
CA ALA A 30 -35.35 -28.30 11.66
C ALA A 30 -34.45 -28.37 12.91
N THR A 31 -33.27 -27.73 12.91
CA THR A 31 -32.32 -27.75 14.04
C THR A 31 -32.32 -26.46 14.89
N LEU A 32 -33.18 -25.50 14.55
CA LEU A 32 -33.33 -24.22 15.25
C LEU A 32 -34.01 -24.39 16.61
N THR A 33 -33.24 -24.80 17.62
CA THR A 33 -33.67 -24.74 19.02
C THR A 33 -33.29 -23.39 19.64
N ALA A 34 -34.01 -22.97 20.69
CA ALA A 34 -33.77 -21.71 21.40
C ALA A 34 -32.31 -21.56 21.90
N VAL A 35 -31.64 -22.68 22.16
CA VAL A 35 -30.22 -22.72 22.58
C VAL A 35 -29.28 -22.23 21.47
N HIS A 36 -29.53 -22.59 20.21
CA HIS A 36 -28.69 -22.17 19.08
C HIS A 36 -28.84 -20.66 18.81
N LEU A 37 -30.07 -20.13 18.94
CA LEU A 37 -30.33 -18.69 18.88
C LEU A 37 -29.62 -17.93 20.00
N ALA A 38 -29.69 -18.43 21.24
CA ALA A 38 -28.98 -17.82 22.37
C ALA A 38 -27.46 -17.84 22.18
N LEU A 39 -26.90 -18.95 21.70
CA LEU A 39 -25.46 -19.08 21.47
C LEU A 39 -24.97 -18.14 20.36
N LEU A 40 -25.72 -18.01 19.26
CA LEU A 40 -25.41 -17.06 18.19
C LEU A 40 -25.41 -15.61 18.66
N THR A 41 -26.45 -15.20 19.41
CA THR A 41 -26.52 -13.82 19.93
C THR A 41 -25.39 -13.52 20.92
N SER A 42 -25.01 -14.50 21.75
CA SER A 42 -23.90 -14.39 22.70
C SER A 42 -22.54 -14.27 21.99
N VAL A 43 -22.28 -15.12 20.99
CA VAL A 43 -21.03 -15.08 20.21
C VAL A 43 -20.92 -13.76 19.44
N ALA A 44 -21.99 -13.31 18.79
CA ALA A 44 -22.01 -12.02 18.11
C ALA A 44 -21.74 -10.87 19.10
N ALA A 45 -22.33 -10.91 20.30
CA ALA A 45 -22.14 -9.88 21.33
C ALA A 45 -20.69 -9.84 21.82
N LEU A 46 -20.07 -11.00 22.02
CA LEU A 46 -18.67 -11.12 22.43
C LEU A 46 -17.71 -10.58 21.36
N VAL A 47 -17.97 -10.88 20.08
CA VAL A 47 -17.15 -10.37 18.95
C VAL A 47 -17.28 -8.85 18.82
N ALA A 48 -18.50 -8.30 18.94
CA ALA A 48 -18.67 -6.85 18.95
C ALA A 48 -18.03 -6.18 20.17
N TRP A 49 -18.13 -6.79 21.35
CA TRP A 49 -17.51 -6.27 22.57
C TRP A 49 -15.99 -6.26 22.48
N THR A 50 -15.39 -7.34 21.98
CA THR A 50 -13.95 -7.43 21.76
C THR A 50 -13.46 -6.45 20.69
N TRP A 51 -14.21 -6.26 19.59
CA TRP A 51 -13.90 -5.25 18.58
C TRP A 51 -14.00 -3.82 19.13
N ASP A 52 -15.04 -3.49 19.88
CA ASP A 52 -15.21 -2.17 20.49
C ASP A 52 -14.08 -1.88 21.49
N PHE A 53 -13.74 -2.87 22.32
CA PHE A 53 -12.68 -2.73 23.32
C PHE A 53 -11.28 -2.68 22.70
N ALA A 54 -10.98 -3.54 21.72
CA ALA A 54 -9.65 -3.65 21.13
C ALA A 54 -9.38 -2.62 20.04
N VAL A 55 -10.40 -2.17 19.30
CA VAL A 55 -10.22 -1.29 18.14
C VAL A 55 -10.78 0.10 18.41
N GLN A 56 -12.01 0.24 18.93
CA GLN A 56 -12.61 1.57 19.09
C GLN A 56 -12.06 2.35 20.28
N ARG A 57 -11.88 1.72 21.44
CA ARG A 57 -11.35 2.39 22.63
C ARG A 57 -9.95 2.98 22.42
N PRO A 58 -8.95 2.26 21.86
CA PRO A 58 -7.63 2.86 21.64
C PRO A 58 -7.65 3.95 20.56
N VAL A 59 -8.48 3.83 19.53
CA VAL A 59 -8.60 4.85 18.47
C VAL A 59 -9.25 6.14 19.00
N ARG A 60 -10.29 6.05 19.85
CA ARG A 60 -10.91 7.22 20.51
C ARG A 60 -9.96 7.89 21.50
N GLN A 61 -9.23 7.11 22.29
CA GLN A 61 -8.22 7.66 23.21
C GLN A 61 -6.99 8.21 22.48
N GLY A 62 -6.66 7.68 21.30
CA GLY A 62 -5.58 8.16 20.43
C GLY A 62 -5.94 9.48 19.75
N LEU A 63 -7.12 9.59 19.14
CA LEU A 63 -7.57 10.82 18.48
C LEU A 63 -7.77 11.97 19.47
N GLY A 64 -8.31 11.72 20.66
CA GLY A 64 -8.50 12.78 21.67
C GLY A 64 -7.18 13.36 22.18
N ARG A 65 -6.10 12.56 22.19
CA ARG A 65 -4.74 13.04 22.48
C ARG A 65 -4.17 13.85 21.33
N LEU A 66 -4.40 13.40 20.09
CA LEU A 66 -3.95 14.09 18.88
C LEU A 66 -4.65 15.46 18.71
N GLU A 67 -5.96 15.52 18.94
CA GLU A 67 -6.75 16.76 18.84
C GLU A 67 -6.32 17.79 19.90
N ARG A 68 -6.07 17.36 21.14
CA ARG A 68 -5.51 18.24 22.19
C ARG A 68 -4.11 18.73 21.85
N ARG A 69 -3.26 17.88 21.25
CA ARG A 69 -1.89 18.25 20.85
C ARG A 69 -1.88 19.19 19.64
N MET A 70 -2.80 19.00 18.69
CA MET A 70 -2.99 19.93 17.56
C MET A 70 -3.55 21.28 18.00
N ARG A 71 -4.54 21.33 18.92
CA ARG A 71 -5.02 22.60 19.49
C ARG A 71 -3.91 23.41 20.17
N ARG A 72 -3.01 22.73 20.89
CA ARG A 72 -1.84 23.38 21.51
C ARG A 72 -0.82 23.89 20.49
N LEU A 73 -0.69 23.25 19.34
CA LEU A 73 0.18 23.72 18.25
C LEU A 73 -0.44 24.93 17.52
N SER A 74 -1.77 24.96 17.37
CA SER A 74 -2.45 26.12 16.77
C SER A 74 -2.47 27.35 17.68
N THR A 75 -2.46 27.18 19.00
CA THR A 75 -2.39 28.32 19.94
C THR A 75 -0.96 28.77 20.26
N ARG A 76 0.05 27.89 20.14
CA ARG A 76 1.46 28.24 20.38
C ARG A 76 2.14 29.01 19.24
N GLY A 77 1.41 29.32 18.17
CA GLY A 77 1.84 30.27 17.15
C GLY A 77 1.81 31.73 17.62
N SER A 78 1.19 32.02 18.78
CA SER A 78 0.89 33.38 19.22
C SER A 78 1.04 33.57 20.73
N GLU A 79 2.18 33.23 21.35
CA GLU A 79 2.51 33.83 22.65
C GLU A 79 4.01 33.72 23.00
N PRO A 80 4.67 34.80 23.48
CA PRO A 80 6.09 34.79 23.81
C PRO A 80 6.36 34.05 25.12
N ALA A 81 7.50 33.37 25.16
CA ALA A 81 7.94 32.51 26.25
C ALA A 81 8.02 33.23 27.62
N GLY A 82 7.06 32.93 28.49
CA GLY A 82 7.14 33.14 29.94
C GLY A 82 7.55 31.86 30.66
N GLN A 83 8.51 31.98 31.56
CA GLN A 83 9.27 30.92 32.20
C GLN A 83 8.48 30.12 33.25
N ASN A 84 9.02 28.92 33.52
CA ASN A 84 8.94 28.13 34.76
C ASN A 84 7.86 27.04 34.87
N GLU A 85 8.26 25.75 34.77
CA GLU A 85 7.72 24.65 35.58
C GLU A 85 8.53 23.32 35.44
N ARG A 86 9.06 22.89 36.60
CA ARG A 86 9.53 21.57 37.12
C ARG A 86 9.88 20.37 36.20
N PRO A 87 10.92 19.57 36.55
CA PRO A 87 11.38 18.44 35.75
C PRO A 87 10.56 17.18 36.05
N ALA A 88 9.54 16.90 35.24
CA ALA A 88 8.79 15.65 35.30
C ALA A 88 9.17 14.75 34.13
N ARG A 89 10.12 13.82 34.35
CA ARG A 89 10.24 12.49 33.69
C ARG A 89 9.79 12.39 32.21
N ASP A 90 10.17 13.34 31.36
CA ASP A 90 9.73 13.47 29.94
C ASP A 90 10.84 13.13 28.92
N GLY A 91 12.00 12.66 29.40
CA GLY A 91 13.18 12.44 28.57
C GLY A 91 13.03 11.31 27.54
N ASP A 92 12.26 10.28 27.87
CA ASP A 92 12.17 9.05 27.07
C ASP A 92 11.10 9.12 25.97
N THR A 93 10.02 9.88 26.20
CA THR A 93 8.96 10.07 25.19
C THR A 93 9.37 11.12 24.15
N SER A 94 10.14 12.14 24.56
CA SER A 94 10.67 13.17 23.66
C SER A 94 11.79 12.63 22.75
N SER A 95 12.61 11.68 23.21
CA SER A 95 13.66 11.05 22.41
C SER A 95 13.08 10.09 21.35
N LEU A 96 12.10 9.27 21.73
CA LEU A 96 11.35 8.42 20.81
C LEU A 96 10.59 9.22 19.74
N ASP A 97 9.87 10.27 20.13
CA ASP A 97 9.16 11.16 19.18
C ASP A 97 10.14 11.78 18.17
N LYS A 98 11.30 12.27 18.64
CA LYS A 98 12.35 12.83 17.77
C LYS A 98 12.93 11.79 16.81
N LEU A 99 13.16 10.56 17.28
CA LEU A 99 13.68 9.47 16.45
C LEU A 99 12.68 9.06 15.36
N LEU A 100 11.39 8.94 15.72
CA LEU A 100 10.33 8.61 14.76
C LEU A 100 10.18 9.69 13.69
N ILE A 101 10.17 10.97 14.08
CA ILE A 101 10.11 12.09 13.14
C ILE A 101 11.32 12.08 12.21
N THR A 102 12.52 11.82 12.73
CA THR A 102 13.75 11.76 11.93
C THR A 102 13.70 10.62 10.93
N ARG A 103 13.24 9.43 11.36
CA ARG A 103 13.10 8.25 10.49
C ARG A 103 12.05 8.47 9.40
N GLN A 104 10.89 9.03 9.75
CA GLN A 104 9.84 9.37 8.80
C GLN A 104 10.33 10.39 7.76
N LYS A 105 11.05 11.43 8.19
CA LYS A 105 11.66 12.42 7.27
C LYS A 105 12.66 11.77 6.32
N ARG A 106 13.51 10.86 6.80
CA ARG A 106 14.48 10.13 5.96
C ARG A 106 13.77 9.26 4.92
N ILE A 107 12.75 8.49 5.33
CA ILE A 107 11.97 7.65 4.42
C ILE A 107 11.29 8.53 3.36
N ALA A 108 10.60 9.60 3.77
CA ALA A 108 9.95 10.51 2.85
C ALA A 108 10.94 11.18 1.88
N ALA A 109 12.13 11.57 2.34
CA ALA A 109 13.17 12.13 1.50
C ALA A 109 13.70 11.10 0.49
N TYR A 110 13.93 9.86 0.93
CA TYR A 110 14.37 8.77 0.06
C TYR A 110 13.33 8.45 -1.01
N THR A 111 12.05 8.30 -0.65
CA THR A 111 10.97 8.07 -1.60
C THR A 111 10.85 9.22 -2.61
N ARG A 112 10.99 10.47 -2.18
CA ARG A 112 10.98 11.63 -3.09
C ARG A 112 12.17 11.63 -4.04
N ARG A 113 13.36 11.24 -3.58
CA ARG A 113 14.55 11.13 -4.43
C ARG A 113 14.36 10.03 -5.48
N LEU A 114 13.90 8.85 -5.06
CA LEU A 114 13.67 7.72 -5.94
C LEU A 114 12.62 8.04 -7.02
N ARG A 115 11.53 8.72 -6.65
CA ARG A 115 10.51 9.18 -7.61
C ARG A 115 11.09 10.16 -8.63
N ARG A 116 11.89 11.14 -8.20
CA ARG A 116 12.52 12.10 -9.10
C ARG A 116 13.48 11.44 -10.08
N GLU A 117 14.30 10.50 -9.60
CA GLU A 117 15.20 9.74 -10.49
C GLU A 117 14.41 8.89 -11.48
N LEU A 118 13.35 8.21 -11.04
CA LEU A 118 12.49 7.42 -11.92
C LEU A 118 11.78 8.29 -12.97
N GLU A 119 11.28 9.48 -12.59
CA GLU A 119 10.70 10.45 -13.52
C GLU A 119 11.73 10.93 -14.54
N ARG A 120 12.96 11.23 -14.09
CA ARG A 120 14.06 11.63 -14.96
C ARG A 120 14.44 10.52 -15.95
N LEU A 121 14.60 9.28 -15.47
CA LEU A 121 14.89 8.12 -16.33
C LEU A 121 13.78 7.88 -17.34
N LYS A 122 12.51 7.98 -16.91
CA LYS A 122 11.36 7.87 -17.82
C LYS A 122 11.33 8.97 -18.87
N ALA A 123 11.70 10.21 -18.50
CA ALA A 123 11.80 11.31 -19.43
C ALA A 123 12.90 11.04 -20.48
N ILE A 124 14.09 10.64 -20.05
CA ILE A 124 15.20 10.26 -20.93
C ILE A 124 14.77 9.13 -21.88
N TYR A 125 14.17 8.06 -21.34
CA TYR A 125 13.70 6.93 -22.14
C TYR A 125 12.70 7.35 -23.22
N ARG A 126 11.71 8.17 -22.88
CA ARG A 126 10.66 8.61 -23.81
C ARG A 126 11.12 9.66 -24.81
N GLN A 127 12.04 10.53 -24.42
CA GLN A 127 12.53 11.64 -25.24
C GLN A 127 13.84 11.32 -25.96
N SER A 128 14.39 10.10 -25.80
CA SER A 128 15.57 9.67 -26.52
C SER A 128 15.34 9.72 -28.03
N HIS A 129 16.35 10.22 -28.76
CA HIS A 129 16.35 10.21 -30.22
C HIS A 129 16.64 8.83 -30.82
N ASP A 130 17.16 7.92 -30.00
CA ASP A 130 17.48 6.54 -30.37
C ASP A 130 16.29 5.62 -30.08
N ALA A 131 16.09 4.64 -30.96
CA ALA A 131 15.12 3.57 -30.75
C ALA A 131 15.63 2.63 -29.66
N VAL A 132 14.89 2.50 -28.56
CA VAL A 132 15.24 1.62 -27.44
C VAL A 132 14.21 0.51 -27.35
N LEU A 133 14.68 -0.72 -27.48
CA LEU A 133 13.93 -1.96 -27.38
C LEU A 133 14.45 -2.74 -26.16
N ILE A 134 13.55 -3.26 -25.33
CA ILE A 134 13.90 -4.04 -24.14
C ILE A 134 13.38 -5.45 -24.32
N PHE A 135 14.29 -6.40 -24.42
CA PHE A 135 13.98 -7.83 -24.55
C PHE A 135 14.20 -8.55 -23.22
N GLU A 136 13.40 -9.58 -22.98
CA GLU A 136 13.59 -10.51 -21.87
C GLU A 136 14.73 -11.48 -22.24
N PRO A 137 15.78 -11.64 -21.40
CA PRO A 137 16.95 -12.43 -21.76
C PRO A 137 16.67 -13.93 -21.97
N GLN A 138 15.68 -14.49 -21.24
CA GLN A 138 15.44 -15.93 -21.24
C GLN A 138 14.68 -16.43 -22.49
N ASP A 139 13.64 -15.70 -22.90
CA ASP A 139 12.77 -16.08 -24.00
C ASP A 139 12.96 -15.19 -25.24
N GLY A 140 13.76 -14.12 -25.15
CA GLY A 140 14.03 -13.19 -26.23
C GLY A 140 12.82 -12.33 -26.62
N ARG A 141 11.75 -12.29 -25.82
CA ARG A 141 10.54 -11.54 -26.15
C ARG A 141 10.70 -10.05 -25.84
N LEU A 142 10.15 -9.19 -26.68
CA LEU A 142 10.10 -7.75 -26.41
C LEU A 142 9.13 -7.44 -25.25
N VAL A 143 9.67 -6.87 -24.18
CA VAL A 143 8.93 -6.48 -22.95
C VAL A 143 8.52 -5.01 -22.98
N ASP A 144 9.34 -4.14 -23.56
CA ASP A 144 9.04 -2.71 -23.66
C ASP A 144 9.77 -2.05 -24.83
N CYS A 145 9.23 -0.93 -25.32
CA CYS A 145 9.87 -0.10 -26.33
C CYS A 145 9.53 1.38 -26.13
N ASN A 146 10.48 2.26 -26.46
CA ASN A 146 10.26 3.69 -26.37
C ASN A 146 9.47 4.20 -27.59
N PRO A 147 8.82 5.38 -27.52
CA PRO A 147 8.04 5.92 -28.65
C PRO A 147 8.87 6.09 -29.93
N ARG A 148 10.19 6.27 -29.78
CA ARG A 148 11.11 6.39 -30.91
C ARG A 148 11.27 5.07 -31.66
N ALA A 149 11.26 3.94 -30.96
CA ALA A 149 11.27 2.61 -31.57
C ALA A 149 9.98 2.33 -32.34
N GLU A 150 8.81 2.74 -31.82
CA GLU A 150 7.53 2.64 -32.54
C GLU A 150 7.58 3.40 -33.87
N GLN A 151 8.12 4.62 -33.86
CA GLN A 151 8.29 5.43 -35.09
C GLN A 151 9.30 4.82 -36.06
N PHE A 152 10.39 4.26 -35.54
CA PHE A 152 11.45 3.66 -36.35
C PHE A 152 10.97 2.38 -37.04
N LEU A 153 10.30 1.50 -36.30
CA LEU A 153 9.76 0.23 -36.81
C LEU A 153 8.43 0.40 -37.54
N ARG A 154 7.79 1.58 -37.44
CA ARG A 154 6.46 1.90 -37.99
C ARG A 154 5.38 0.91 -37.54
N MET A 155 5.51 0.43 -36.32
CA MET A 155 4.58 -0.51 -35.69
C MET A 155 4.18 0.04 -34.33
N ASP A 156 2.90 -0.12 -33.99
CA ASP A 156 2.41 0.28 -32.68
C ASP A 156 2.98 -0.64 -31.59
N ARG A 157 3.20 -0.09 -30.40
CA ARG A 157 3.64 -0.84 -29.21
C ARG A 157 2.88 -2.14 -28.99
N SER A 158 1.56 -2.11 -29.17
CA SER A 158 0.70 -3.28 -28.95
C SER A 158 1.02 -4.45 -29.88
N GLN A 159 1.54 -4.15 -31.07
CA GLN A 159 1.95 -5.15 -32.06
C GLN A 159 3.40 -5.60 -31.81
N LEU A 160 4.25 -4.70 -31.31
CA LEU A 160 5.66 -4.98 -31.01
C LEU A 160 5.83 -5.84 -29.75
N LEU A 161 5.01 -5.62 -28.73
CA LEU A 161 5.10 -6.35 -27.46
C LEU A 161 4.90 -7.85 -27.66
N GLY A 162 5.86 -8.64 -27.21
CA GLY A 162 5.84 -10.10 -27.35
C GLY A 162 6.50 -10.64 -28.61
N ILE A 163 6.91 -9.79 -29.57
CA ILE A 163 7.69 -10.26 -30.71
C ILE A 163 9.05 -10.78 -30.20
N ASN A 164 9.49 -11.91 -30.75
CA ASN A 164 10.78 -12.49 -30.43
C ASN A 164 11.91 -11.75 -31.18
N LEU A 165 13.04 -11.56 -30.52
CA LEU A 165 14.24 -10.94 -31.09
C LEU A 165 14.65 -11.59 -32.43
N ILE A 166 14.55 -12.93 -32.51
CA ILE A 166 14.90 -13.72 -33.71
C ILE A 166 13.95 -13.42 -34.88
N THR A 167 12.72 -12.93 -34.63
CA THR A 167 11.79 -12.54 -35.69
C THR A 167 12.08 -11.14 -36.24
N LEU A 168 12.77 -10.30 -35.48
CA LEU A 168 13.16 -8.95 -35.90
C LEU A 168 14.49 -8.93 -36.68
N HIS A 169 15.29 -9.99 -36.57
CA HIS A 169 16.60 -10.11 -37.21
C HIS A 169 16.64 -11.39 -38.06
N ASP A 170 17.07 -11.26 -39.32
CA ASP A 170 17.33 -12.41 -40.22
C ASP A 170 18.59 -13.23 -39.82
N GLU A 171 19.12 -13.06 -38.62
CA GLU A 171 20.35 -13.72 -38.17
C GLU A 171 20.08 -15.05 -37.46
N ASP A 172 21.09 -15.93 -37.49
CA ASP A 172 20.99 -17.26 -36.87
C ASP A 172 20.74 -17.14 -35.36
N GLU A 173 19.72 -17.86 -34.87
CA GLU A 173 19.32 -17.89 -33.45
C GLU A 173 20.49 -18.20 -32.50
N ALA A 174 21.40 -19.07 -32.93
CA ALA A 174 22.59 -19.44 -32.16
C ALA A 174 23.57 -18.27 -31.99
N TYR A 175 23.71 -17.41 -33.01
CA TYR A 175 24.55 -16.21 -32.95
C TYR A 175 23.94 -15.17 -32.01
N LEU A 176 22.63 -14.93 -32.13
CA LEU A 176 21.92 -13.98 -31.27
C LEU A 176 21.95 -14.39 -29.80
N ARG A 177 21.82 -15.69 -29.49
CA ARG A 177 21.98 -16.21 -28.12
C ARG A 177 23.40 -16.01 -27.59
N GLY A 178 24.42 -16.34 -28.38
CA GLY A 178 25.82 -16.12 -27.98
C GLY A 178 26.11 -14.65 -27.68
N LEU A 179 25.56 -13.72 -28.48
CA LEU A 179 25.73 -12.29 -28.25
C LEU A 179 25.03 -11.82 -26.96
N ILE A 180 23.84 -12.34 -26.65
CA ILE A 180 23.15 -12.04 -25.38
C ILE A 180 23.99 -12.53 -24.21
N ASP A 181 24.46 -13.78 -24.25
CA ASP A 181 25.26 -14.37 -23.18
C ASP A 181 26.56 -13.58 -22.95
N ASP A 182 27.27 -13.21 -24.02
CA ASP A 182 28.50 -12.38 -23.94
C ASP A 182 28.26 -10.98 -23.34
N VAL A 183 27.09 -10.38 -23.57
CA VAL A 183 26.72 -9.08 -22.98
C VAL A 183 26.28 -9.23 -21.53
N MET A 184 25.61 -10.34 -21.19
CA MET A 184 25.10 -10.60 -19.84
C MET A 184 26.18 -11.10 -18.88
N ASP A 185 27.24 -11.75 -19.37
CA ASP A 185 28.36 -12.28 -18.59
C ASP A 185 29.47 -11.25 -18.31
N GLN A 186 29.34 -10.00 -18.79
CA GLN A 186 30.26 -8.92 -18.43
C GLN A 186 29.95 -8.34 -17.03
N PRO A 187 30.97 -8.20 -16.15
CA PRO A 187 30.79 -7.76 -14.76
C PRO A 187 30.39 -6.28 -14.61
#